data_AF-A0A1H4W165-F1
#
_entry.id   AF-A0A1H4W165-F1
#
_cell.length_a   1.000
_cell.length_b   1.000
_cell.length_c   1.000
_cell.angle_alpha   90.00
_cell.angle_beta   90.00
_cell.angle_gamma   90.00
#
_symmetry.space_group_name_H-M   'P 1'
#
loop_
_entity.id
_entity.type
_entity.pdbx_description
1 polymer ?
#
loop_
_entity_poly.entity_id
_entity_poly.type
_entity_poly.pdbx_seq_one_letter_code
_entity_poly.pdbx_strand_id
1 'polypeptide(L)'
;MPETNELLQLVPKAEAKQSMKDFKSDQEVRWCPGCGDYAVLAAVQGFMPDLGLAKENIVFISGIGCSSRFPYYMNTYGMHSIHGRAPSIATGLATSRRDLSVWVVTGDGDALSIGGNHLIHALRRNVNLKILLFNNRIYGLTKGQYSPTSELGKITKSTPMGSLDAPFNPVSLAIGAEASFVARTVDSDRKHLTSVLRAAADHPGTALVEIYQNCNIFNDGAFEVLKDKDQAQEAVIRLEHGQPIVFGAEGSKGVVRDSLTGDLKVVAVTEDNKSQILVHDAHAPSPTTAFALSRLADADTLHHTPIGVLRSVERPVYDTKMAEQLDLAVEQHGKGDLAALLAGNDNWTVVG
;
A
#
# COMPACT_ATOMS: atom_id res chain seq x y z
N MET A 1 -9.87 -9.83 20.55
CA MET A 1 -10.09 -9.60 19.11
C MET A 1 -10.28 -8.11 18.97
N PRO A 2 -9.46 -7.37 18.21
CA PRO A 2 -9.77 -5.97 17.95
C PRO A 2 -11.13 -5.94 17.25
N GLU A 3 -11.99 -5.02 17.66
CA GLU A 3 -13.32 -4.84 17.07
C GLU A 3 -13.18 -4.68 15.56
N THR A 4 -13.93 -5.48 14.82
CA THR A 4 -14.01 -5.45 13.35
C THR A 4 -14.25 -4.01 12.87
N ASN A 5 -13.35 -3.51 12.03
CA ASN A 5 -13.39 -2.22 11.33
C ASN A 5 -14.83 -1.70 11.14
N GLU A 6 -15.23 -0.66 11.88
CA GLU A 6 -16.56 -0.04 11.77
C GLU A 6 -16.90 0.36 10.32
N LEU A 7 -15.90 0.75 9.52
CA LEU A 7 -16.13 1.14 8.13
C LEU A 7 -16.46 -0.05 7.22
N LEU A 8 -15.92 -1.24 7.49
CA LEU A 8 -16.32 -2.44 6.77
C LEU A 8 -17.73 -2.90 7.18
N GLN A 9 -18.25 -2.46 8.33
CA GLN A 9 -19.62 -2.78 8.74
C GLN A 9 -20.67 -2.06 7.88
N LEU A 10 -20.31 -0.93 7.28
CA LEU A 10 -21.17 -0.21 6.33
C LEU A 10 -21.22 -0.88 4.95
N VAL A 11 -20.26 -1.75 4.64
CA VAL A 11 -20.16 -2.43 3.34
C VAL A 11 -21.05 -3.68 3.36
N PRO A 12 -22.01 -3.83 2.43
CA PRO A 12 -22.92 -4.97 2.45
C PRO A 12 -22.19 -6.30 2.27
N LYS A 13 -22.57 -7.28 3.10
CA LYS A 13 -22.01 -8.64 3.12
C LYS A 13 -22.56 -9.49 1.98
N ALA A 14 -21.81 -10.52 1.61
CA ALA A 14 -22.27 -11.52 0.65
C ALA A 14 -23.42 -12.36 1.23
N GLU A 15 -24.45 -12.63 0.43
CA GLU A 15 -25.59 -13.47 0.83
C GLU A 15 -25.21 -14.96 0.96
N ALA A 16 -24.18 -15.39 0.25
CA ALA A 16 -23.70 -16.76 0.23
C ALA A 16 -22.18 -16.82 0.42
N LYS A 17 -21.68 -17.99 0.83
CA LYS A 17 -20.24 -18.25 0.93
C LYS A 17 -19.59 -18.08 -0.44
N GLN A 18 -18.61 -17.18 -0.51
CA GLN A 18 -17.81 -16.96 -1.72
C GLN A 18 -16.50 -17.76 -1.67
N SER A 19 -15.87 -17.90 -2.82
CA SER A 19 -14.60 -18.59 -3.03
C SER A 19 -13.68 -17.75 -3.91
N MET A 20 -12.40 -18.13 -4.00
CA MET A 20 -11.44 -17.48 -4.90
C MET A 20 -11.94 -17.41 -6.35
N LYS A 21 -12.70 -18.41 -6.81
CA LYS A 21 -13.24 -18.47 -8.17
C LYS A 21 -14.21 -17.32 -8.46
N ASP A 22 -14.97 -16.89 -7.45
CA ASP A 22 -15.97 -15.84 -7.61
C ASP A 22 -15.36 -14.47 -7.87
N PHE A 23 -14.09 -14.28 -7.47
CA PHE A 23 -13.30 -13.05 -7.66
C PHE A 23 -12.40 -13.09 -8.90
N LYS A 24 -12.36 -14.20 -9.65
CA LYS A 24 -11.64 -14.30 -10.93
C LYS A 24 -12.54 -13.84 -12.07
N SER A 25 -12.07 -12.89 -12.87
CA SER A 25 -12.72 -12.54 -14.14
C SER A 25 -12.54 -13.65 -15.17
N ASP A 26 -13.29 -13.54 -16.27
CA ASP A 26 -13.11 -14.36 -17.48
C ASP A 26 -11.96 -13.88 -18.39
N GLN A 27 -11.35 -12.74 -18.08
CA GLN A 27 -10.27 -12.15 -18.86
C GLN A 27 -8.95 -12.92 -18.71
N GLU A 28 -8.26 -13.10 -19.85
CA GLU A 28 -6.91 -13.67 -19.87
C GLU A 28 -5.88 -12.70 -19.28
N VAL A 29 -5.05 -13.20 -18.37
CA VAL A 29 -3.97 -12.43 -17.75
C VAL A 29 -2.81 -12.26 -18.72
N ARG A 30 -2.49 -11.01 -19.08
CA ARG A 30 -1.52 -10.64 -20.12
C ARG A 30 -0.19 -10.13 -19.56
N TRP A 31 0.21 -10.62 -18.40
CA TRP A 31 1.54 -10.33 -17.85
C TRP A 31 2.57 -11.32 -18.42
N CYS A 32 3.85 -10.98 -18.31
CA CYS A 32 4.93 -11.86 -18.74
C CYS A 32 4.95 -13.13 -17.88
N PRO A 33 5.21 -14.33 -18.45
CA PRO A 33 5.37 -15.55 -17.66
C PRO A 33 6.39 -15.36 -16.53
N GLY A 34 5.99 -15.72 -15.30
CA GLY A 34 6.80 -15.57 -14.10
C GLY A 34 6.77 -14.17 -13.44
N CYS A 35 6.05 -13.20 -14.01
CA CYS A 35 5.88 -11.87 -13.39
C CYS A 35 5.31 -11.99 -11.96
N GLY A 36 5.86 -11.24 -11.01
CA GLY A 36 5.37 -11.21 -9.63
C GLY A 36 3.91 -10.79 -9.48
N ASP A 37 3.37 -10.03 -10.45
CA ASP A 37 1.95 -9.62 -10.48
C ASP A 37 0.98 -10.82 -10.38
N TYR A 38 1.34 -11.99 -10.93
CA TYR A 38 0.54 -13.21 -10.83
C TYR A 38 0.39 -13.68 -9.38
N ALA A 39 1.46 -13.63 -8.60
CA ALA A 39 1.44 -14.05 -7.20
C ALA A 39 0.57 -13.10 -6.36
N VAL A 40 0.71 -11.80 -6.60
CA VAL A 40 -0.11 -10.78 -5.91
C VAL A 40 -1.59 -10.93 -6.26
N LEU A 41 -1.93 -11.10 -7.55
CA LEU A 41 -3.31 -11.33 -7.99
C LEU A 41 -3.91 -12.57 -7.34
N ALA A 42 -3.17 -13.70 -7.32
CA ALA A 42 -3.65 -14.94 -6.71
C ALA A 42 -3.81 -14.80 -5.18
N ALA A 43 -2.95 -14.05 -4.51
CA ALA A 43 -3.08 -13.77 -3.08
C ALA A 43 -4.34 -12.94 -2.80
N VAL A 44 -4.54 -11.83 -3.53
CA VAL A 44 -5.71 -10.96 -3.38
C VAL A 44 -7.00 -11.71 -3.70
N GLN A 45 -7.10 -12.41 -4.83
CA GLN A 45 -8.29 -13.20 -5.18
C GLN A 45 -8.59 -14.29 -4.14
N GLY A 46 -7.57 -14.89 -3.53
CA GLY A 46 -7.72 -15.88 -2.47
C GLY A 46 -8.15 -15.27 -1.14
N PHE A 47 -7.80 -14.01 -0.88
CA PHE A 47 -8.08 -13.28 0.34
C PHE A 47 -9.46 -12.60 0.34
N MET A 48 -9.93 -12.11 -0.81
CA MET A 48 -11.22 -11.39 -0.89
C MET A 48 -12.42 -12.16 -0.28
N PRO A 49 -12.59 -13.49 -0.47
CA PRO A 49 -13.68 -14.25 0.15
C PRO A 49 -13.69 -14.16 1.68
N ASP A 50 -12.52 -14.07 2.29
CA ASP A 50 -12.38 -14.02 3.75
C ASP A 50 -12.80 -12.65 4.33
N LEU A 51 -13.06 -11.64 3.50
CA LEU A 51 -13.68 -10.39 3.95
C LEU A 51 -15.20 -10.53 4.16
N GLY A 52 -15.83 -11.51 3.50
CA GLY A 52 -17.28 -11.73 3.58
C GLY A 52 -18.14 -10.62 2.96
N LEU A 53 -17.54 -9.71 2.18
CA LEU A 53 -18.22 -8.60 1.51
C LEU A 53 -18.80 -9.04 0.18
N ALA A 54 -19.96 -8.50 -0.22
CA ALA A 54 -20.48 -8.75 -1.55
C ALA A 54 -19.52 -8.15 -2.59
N LYS A 55 -19.24 -8.90 -3.66
CA LYS A 55 -18.19 -8.55 -4.63
C LYS A 55 -18.52 -7.27 -5.42
N GLU A 56 -19.81 -6.98 -5.58
CA GLU A 56 -20.37 -5.76 -6.15
C GLU A 56 -20.14 -4.52 -5.27
N ASN A 57 -19.76 -4.69 -3.99
CA ASN A 57 -19.41 -3.60 -3.08
C ASN A 57 -17.91 -3.46 -2.86
N ILE A 58 -17.09 -4.25 -3.57
CA ILE A 58 -15.64 -4.09 -3.63
C ILE A 58 -15.30 -3.41 -4.96
N VAL A 59 -14.47 -2.36 -4.91
CA VAL A 59 -14.07 -1.63 -6.11
C VAL A 59 -12.55 -1.54 -6.21
N PHE A 60 -11.99 -2.04 -7.31
CA PHE A 60 -10.57 -1.90 -7.62
C PHE A 60 -10.33 -0.78 -8.64
N ILE A 61 -9.59 0.25 -8.24
CA ILE A 61 -9.22 1.38 -9.10
C ILE A 61 -7.73 1.34 -9.35
N SER A 62 -7.29 1.50 -10.59
CA SER A 62 -5.87 1.49 -10.93
C SER A 62 -5.47 2.64 -11.83
N GLY A 63 -4.17 2.93 -11.86
CA GLY A 63 -3.57 3.95 -12.72
C GLY A 63 -3.24 3.39 -14.10
N ILE A 64 -2.01 3.59 -14.58
CA ILE A 64 -1.50 2.99 -15.83
C ILE A 64 -0.16 2.29 -15.57
N GLY A 65 -0.02 1.06 -16.06
CA GLY A 65 1.17 0.22 -15.88
C GLY A 65 0.84 -1.27 -15.96
N CYS A 66 1.85 -2.14 -15.86
CA CYS A 66 1.62 -3.59 -15.78
C CYS A 66 0.72 -3.93 -14.59
N SER A 67 1.09 -3.42 -13.40
CA SER A 67 0.29 -3.53 -12.17
C SER A 67 -1.13 -3.00 -12.36
N SER A 68 -1.32 -1.94 -13.15
CA SER A 68 -2.64 -1.30 -13.30
C SER A 68 -3.61 -2.06 -14.19
N ARG A 69 -3.20 -3.17 -14.82
CA ARG A 69 -4.15 -4.10 -15.46
C ARG A 69 -4.98 -4.90 -14.44
N PHE A 70 -4.64 -4.82 -13.15
CA PHE A 70 -5.26 -5.60 -12.08
C PHE A 70 -6.80 -5.60 -12.06
N PRO A 71 -7.52 -4.47 -12.24
CA PRO A 71 -8.99 -4.49 -12.19
C PRO A 71 -9.63 -5.35 -13.28
N TYR A 72 -8.97 -5.53 -14.44
CA TYR A 72 -9.48 -6.43 -15.48
C TYR A 72 -9.52 -7.90 -15.05
N TYR A 73 -8.73 -8.26 -14.02
CA TYR A 73 -8.57 -9.63 -13.55
C TYR A 73 -9.39 -9.92 -12.28
N MET A 74 -10.15 -8.94 -11.80
CA MET A 74 -11.03 -9.05 -10.65
C MET A 74 -12.49 -9.06 -11.11
N ASN A 75 -13.26 -10.03 -10.64
CA ASN A 75 -14.71 -10.08 -10.87
C ASN A 75 -15.47 -9.24 -9.83
N THR A 76 -15.17 -7.95 -9.81
CA THR A 76 -15.76 -6.92 -8.95
C THR A 76 -16.06 -5.68 -9.78
N TYR A 77 -16.61 -4.62 -9.20
CA TYR A 77 -16.50 -3.33 -9.88
C TYR A 77 -15.05 -2.89 -9.95
N GLY A 78 -14.69 -2.15 -11.00
CA GLY A 78 -13.34 -1.62 -11.14
C GLY A 78 -13.23 -0.54 -12.19
N MET A 79 -12.19 0.28 -12.07
CA MET A 79 -11.86 1.34 -13.01
C MET A 79 -10.36 1.32 -13.30
N HIS A 80 -9.99 1.08 -14.55
CA HIS A 80 -8.65 1.37 -15.05
C HIS A 80 -8.64 2.84 -15.50
N SER A 81 -8.02 3.68 -14.69
CA SER A 81 -8.10 5.13 -14.83
C SER A 81 -6.98 5.69 -15.72
N ILE A 82 -6.44 6.86 -15.39
CA ILE A 82 -5.33 7.49 -16.09
C ILE A 82 -4.09 7.56 -15.19
N HIS A 83 -2.92 7.69 -15.81
CA HIS A 83 -1.63 7.51 -15.14
C HIS A 83 -1.48 8.44 -13.93
N GLY A 84 -1.24 7.84 -12.76
CA GLY A 84 -1.08 8.52 -11.47
C GLY A 84 -2.32 9.19 -10.90
N ARG A 85 -3.53 8.92 -11.41
CA ARG A 85 -4.77 9.54 -10.90
C ARG A 85 -5.66 8.60 -10.11
N ALA A 86 -5.28 7.33 -9.96
CA ALA A 86 -6.04 6.36 -9.19
C ALA A 86 -6.34 6.80 -7.75
N PRO A 87 -5.39 7.37 -6.96
CA PRO A 87 -5.72 7.87 -5.62
C PRO A 87 -6.75 9.00 -5.61
N SER A 88 -6.72 9.90 -6.60
CA SER A 88 -7.67 11.01 -6.72
C SER A 88 -9.08 10.52 -7.04
N ILE A 89 -9.19 9.62 -8.01
CA ILE A 89 -10.49 9.04 -8.41
C ILE A 89 -11.06 8.18 -7.29
N ALA A 90 -10.22 7.36 -6.66
CA ALA A 90 -10.62 6.54 -5.52
C ALA A 90 -11.07 7.39 -4.33
N THR A 91 -10.44 8.54 -4.10
CA THR A 91 -10.89 9.50 -3.09
C THR A 91 -12.32 9.96 -3.38
N GLY A 92 -12.62 10.38 -4.61
CA GLY A 92 -13.98 10.81 -4.98
C GLY A 92 -15.03 9.72 -4.80
N LEU A 93 -14.68 8.46 -5.12
CA LEU A 93 -15.58 7.33 -4.90
C LEU A 93 -15.83 7.07 -3.40
N ALA A 94 -14.76 6.93 -2.61
CA ALA A 94 -14.87 6.62 -1.18
C ALA A 94 -15.63 7.70 -0.41
N THR A 95 -15.42 8.98 -0.74
CA THR A 95 -16.16 10.09 -0.11
C THR A 95 -17.63 10.15 -0.49
N SER A 96 -18.00 9.59 -1.64
CA SER A 96 -19.38 9.62 -2.14
C SER A 96 -20.17 8.37 -1.75
N ARG A 97 -19.49 7.25 -1.46
CA ARG A 97 -20.09 5.93 -1.23
C ARG A 97 -19.37 5.20 -0.08
N ARG A 98 -19.79 5.50 1.15
CA ARG A 98 -19.27 4.88 2.40
C ARG A 98 -19.57 3.38 2.52
N ASP A 99 -20.47 2.88 1.70
CA ASP A 99 -20.91 1.48 1.62
C ASP A 99 -20.07 0.63 0.65
N LEU A 100 -18.92 1.15 0.19
CA LEU A 100 -17.99 0.44 -0.69
C LEU A 100 -16.62 0.22 -0.03
N SER A 101 -16.04 -0.96 -0.26
CA SER A 101 -14.64 -1.23 0.03
C SER A 101 -13.78 -0.85 -1.17
N VAL A 102 -13.06 0.28 -1.09
CA VAL A 102 -12.27 0.83 -2.20
C VAL A 102 -10.79 0.44 -2.09
N TRP A 103 -10.30 -0.25 -3.12
CA TRP A 103 -8.91 -0.67 -3.27
C TRP A 103 -8.25 0.03 -4.45
N VAL A 104 -7.02 0.51 -4.25
CA VAL A 104 -6.20 1.13 -5.29
C VAL A 104 -5.03 0.21 -5.61
N VAL A 105 -4.82 -0.09 -6.89
CA VAL A 105 -3.64 -0.82 -7.37
C VAL A 105 -2.81 0.09 -8.25
N THR A 106 -1.54 0.23 -7.91
CA THR A 106 -0.63 1.17 -8.58
C THR A 106 0.78 0.62 -8.64
N GLY A 107 1.55 1.02 -9.65
CA GLY A 107 2.99 0.72 -9.73
C GLY A 107 3.81 1.78 -9.02
N ASP A 108 5.04 1.46 -8.66
CA ASP A 108 6.03 2.42 -8.14
C ASP A 108 6.06 3.75 -8.90
N GLY A 109 6.21 3.74 -10.22
CA GLY A 109 6.26 5.00 -10.96
C GLY A 109 4.89 5.64 -11.22
N ASP A 110 3.80 4.87 -11.26
CA ASP A 110 2.44 5.43 -11.31
C ASP A 110 2.12 6.23 -10.05
N ALA A 111 2.48 5.71 -8.86
CA ALA A 111 2.17 6.34 -7.58
C ALA A 111 3.22 7.36 -7.12
N LEU A 112 4.50 7.14 -7.42
CA LEU A 112 5.62 7.90 -6.83
C LEU A 112 6.27 8.87 -7.81
N SER A 113 5.94 8.80 -9.10
CA SER A 113 6.32 9.82 -10.08
C SER A 113 5.13 10.74 -10.33
N ILE A 114 4.41 10.55 -11.44
CA ILE A 114 3.29 11.39 -11.86
C ILE A 114 2.12 11.40 -10.86
N GLY A 115 1.97 10.36 -10.04
CA GLY A 115 0.93 10.26 -9.00
C GLY A 115 1.34 10.77 -7.61
N GLY A 116 2.59 11.18 -7.41
CA GLY A 116 3.16 11.43 -6.07
C GLY A 116 2.33 12.37 -5.20
N ASN A 117 1.92 13.51 -5.75
CA ASN A 117 1.14 14.49 -5.01
C ASN A 117 -0.26 13.97 -4.61
N HIS A 118 -0.88 13.17 -5.46
CA HIS A 118 -2.20 12.57 -5.18
C HIS A 118 -2.11 11.49 -4.10
N LEU A 119 -1.06 10.67 -4.15
CA LEU A 119 -0.78 9.67 -3.12
C LEU A 119 -0.58 10.34 -1.75
N ILE A 120 0.30 11.32 -1.66
CA ILE A 120 0.61 12.04 -0.40
C ILE A 120 -0.65 12.69 0.18
N HIS A 121 -1.50 13.30 -0.66
CA HIS A 121 -2.74 13.90 -0.17
C HIS A 121 -3.81 12.90 0.22
N ALA A 122 -3.88 11.73 -0.42
CA ALA A 122 -4.77 10.65 0.03
C ALA A 122 -4.37 10.16 1.43
N LEU A 123 -3.07 9.90 1.64
CA LEU A 123 -2.50 9.49 2.93
C LEU A 123 -2.70 10.55 4.02
N ARG A 124 -2.37 11.82 3.73
CA ARG A 124 -2.49 12.92 4.67
C ARG A 124 -3.93 13.12 5.15
N ARG A 125 -4.89 13.07 4.22
CA ARG A 125 -6.32 13.19 4.51
C ARG A 125 -6.86 11.99 5.29
N ASN A 126 -6.22 10.82 5.17
CA ASN A 126 -6.70 9.57 5.75
C ASN A 126 -8.07 9.18 5.18
N VAL A 127 -8.19 9.17 3.86
CA VAL A 127 -9.38 8.68 3.14
C VAL A 127 -9.46 7.16 3.26
N ASN A 128 -10.65 6.57 3.43
CA ASN A 128 -10.80 5.12 3.58
C ASN A 128 -10.49 4.33 2.29
N LEU A 129 -9.20 4.12 2.02
CA LEU A 129 -8.66 3.50 0.82
C LEU A 129 -7.61 2.44 1.19
N LYS A 130 -7.57 1.35 0.42
CA LYS A 130 -6.53 0.31 0.53
C LYS A 130 -5.61 0.36 -0.68
N ILE A 131 -4.42 0.92 -0.53
CA ILE A 131 -3.49 1.17 -1.63
C ILE A 131 -2.43 0.06 -1.66
N LEU A 132 -2.44 -0.73 -2.72
CA LEU A 132 -1.45 -1.75 -3.02
C LEU A 132 -0.45 -1.18 -4.05
N LEU A 133 0.76 -0.88 -3.58
CA LEU A 133 1.85 -0.34 -4.38
C LEU A 133 2.78 -1.48 -4.83
N PHE A 134 2.73 -1.81 -6.10
CA PHE A 134 3.55 -2.85 -6.69
C PHE A 134 4.89 -2.23 -7.06
N ASN A 135 5.90 -2.53 -6.26
CA ASN A 135 7.25 -2.00 -6.44
C ASN A 135 8.13 -3.04 -7.13
N ASN A 136 8.41 -2.80 -8.41
CA ASN A 136 9.35 -3.58 -9.22
C ASN A 136 10.60 -2.77 -9.63
N ARG A 137 10.73 -1.54 -9.13
CA ARG A 137 11.83 -0.62 -9.42
C ARG A 137 12.03 -0.34 -10.91
N ILE A 138 10.98 -0.42 -11.73
CA ILE A 138 11.08 -0.21 -13.19
C ILE A 138 9.74 0.12 -13.86
N TYR A 139 9.75 0.99 -14.87
CA TYR A 139 8.61 1.13 -15.77
C TYR A 139 8.50 -0.04 -16.75
N GLY A 140 7.87 -1.13 -16.32
CA GLY A 140 7.74 -2.36 -17.11
C GLY A 140 6.93 -2.17 -18.41
N LEU A 141 5.74 -1.57 -18.33
CA LEU A 141 4.81 -1.47 -19.47
C LEU A 141 5.37 -0.63 -20.62
N THR A 142 6.13 0.42 -20.31
CA THR A 142 6.78 1.30 -21.29
C THR A 142 8.15 0.80 -21.73
N LYS A 143 8.47 -0.46 -21.41
CA LYS A 143 9.63 -1.23 -21.88
C LYS A 143 10.96 -0.94 -21.16
N GLY A 144 10.93 -0.64 -19.86
CA GLY A 144 12.09 -0.72 -18.98
C GLY A 144 12.89 0.58 -18.84
N GLN A 145 12.21 1.68 -18.50
CA GLN A 145 12.86 2.91 -18.00
C GLN A 145 12.94 2.86 -16.47
N TYR A 146 13.96 3.49 -15.88
CA TYR A 146 14.07 3.59 -14.42
C TYR A 146 12.83 4.27 -13.81
N SER A 147 12.46 3.85 -12.61
CA SER A 147 11.36 4.40 -11.82
C SER A 147 11.92 5.23 -10.64
N PRO A 148 11.07 5.95 -9.89
CA PRO A 148 11.50 6.65 -8.68
C PRO A 148 12.01 5.74 -7.55
N THR A 149 11.96 4.42 -7.72
CA THR A 149 12.50 3.46 -6.74
C THR A 149 13.67 2.63 -7.30
N SER A 150 14.06 2.86 -8.56
CA SER A 150 15.29 2.30 -9.11
C SER A 150 16.52 2.77 -8.34
N GLU A 151 17.49 1.87 -8.19
CA GLU A 151 18.74 2.16 -7.48
C GLU A 151 19.52 3.27 -8.18
N LEU A 152 20.39 3.97 -7.45
CA LEU A 152 21.31 4.93 -8.06
C LEU A 152 22.26 4.18 -9.02
N GLY A 153 22.55 4.77 -10.17
CA GLY A 153 23.40 4.15 -11.19
C GLY A 153 22.72 3.05 -12.00
N LYS A 154 21.40 2.81 -11.83
CA LYS A 154 20.65 1.80 -12.60
C LYS A 154 20.69 2.10 -14.09
N ILE A 155 21.35 1.23 -14.85
CA ILE A 155 21.40 1.31 -16.31
C ILE A 155 20.07 0.79 -16.87
N THR A 156 19.37 1.64 -17.61
CA THR A 156 18.12 1.31 -18.30
C THR A 156 18.12 1.91 -19.70
N LYS A 157 17.06 1.68 -20.49
CA LYS A 157 16.99 2.24 -21.85
C LYS A 157 17.05 3.77 -21.90
N SER A 158 16.48 4.45 -20.91
CA SER A 158 16.48 5.91 -20.81
C SER A 158 17.62 6.47 -19.95
N THR A 159 18.35 5.60 -19.25
CA THR A 159 19.52 5.95 -18.42
C THR A 159 20.71 5.08 -18.82
N PRO A 160 21.24 5.20 -20.05
CA PRO A 160 22.30 4.33 -20.55
C PRO A 160 23.62 4.46 -19.76
N MET A 161 23.80 5.59 -19.05
CA MET A 161 24.96 5.84 -18.18
C MET A 161 24.65 5.62 -16.69
N GLY A 162 23.49 5.04 -16.36
CA GLY A 162 22.98 4.91 -15.00
C GLY A 162 22.05 6.05 -14.60
N SER A 163 21.11 5.78 -13.70
CA SER A 163 20.25 6.79 -13.07
C SER A 163 21.06 7.69 -12.13
N LEU A 164 20.67 8.97 -12.04
CA LEU A 164 21.28 9.96 -11.14
C LEU A 164 20.39 10.27 -9.93
N ASP A 165 19.12 9.91 -10.02
CA ASP A 165 18.12 10.23 -9.02
C ASP A 165 18.30 9.37 -7.76
N ALA A 166 18.19 10.01 -6.60
CA ALA A 166 18.10 9.28 -5.35
C ALA A 166 16.73 8.57 -5.27
N PRO A 167 16.69 7.26 -4.99
CA PRO A 167 15.43 6.53 -4.93
C PRO A 167 14.57 7.00 -3.76
N PHE A 168 13.26 7.09 -4.00
CA PHE A 168 12.29 7.15 -2.91
C PHE A 168 12.30 5.84 -2.12
N ASN A 169 12.18 5.98 -0.81
CA ASN A 169 11.74 4.90 0.05
C ASN A 169 10.22 5.05 0.26
N PRO A 170 9.37 4.20 -0.34
CA PRO A 170 7.92 4.44 -0.36
C PRO A 170 7.29 4.45 1.03
N VAL A 171 7.77 3.58 1.92
CA VAL A 171 7.34 3.54 3.32
C VAL A 171 7.73 4.83 4.05
N SER A 172 8.95 5.33 3.87
CA SER A 172 9.37 6.60 4.48
C SER A 172 8.57 7.78 3.95
N LEU A 173 8.27 7.81 2.65
CA LEU A 173 7.42 8.83 2.04
C LEU A 173 6.02 8.80 2.66
N ALA A 174 5.45 7.61 2.84
CA ALA A 174 4.12 7.46 3.40
C ALA A 174 4.04 7.87 4.87
N ILE A 175 5.03 7.47 5.68
CA ILE A 175 5.13 7.88 7.07
C ILE A 175 5.32 9.40 7.17
N GLY A 176 6.19 9.99 6.33
CA GLY A 176 6.37 11.44 6.26
C GLY A 176 5.13 12.20 5.75
N ALA A 177 4.25 11.53 5.01
CA ALA A 177 2.92 12.04 4.63
C ALA A 177 1.86 11.83 5.71
N GLU A 178 2.26 11.42 6.91
CA GLU A 178 1.40 11.12 8.07
C GLU A 178 0.45 9.93 7.87
N ALA A 179 0.75 8.98 6.98
CA ALA A 179 -0.10 7.80 6.79
C ALA A 179 -0.42 7.10 8.11
N SER A 180 -1.70 6.76 8.31
CA SER A 180 -2.20 6.07 9.51
C SER A 180 -1.85 4.58 9.49
N PHE A 181 -1.74 3.97 8.30
CA PHE A 181 -1.27 2.59 8.14
C PHE A 181 -0.25 2.48 7.01
N VAL A 182 0.88 1.83 7.32
CA VAL A 182 1.96 1.55 6.38
C VAL A 182 2.52 0.16 6.62
N ALA A 183 2.55 -0.66 5.58
CA ALA A 183 3.11 -1.99 5.60
C ALA A 183 3.99 -2.27 4.37
N ARG A 184 4.87 -3.25 4.50
CA ARG A 184 5.70 -3.78 3.41
C ARG A 184 5.63 -5.30 3.37
N THR A 185 5.62 -5.90 2.20
CA THR A 185 5.67 -7.35 2.01
C THR A 185 6.34 -7.71 0.67
N VAL A 186 6.55 -9.00 0.45
CA VAL A 186 7.12 -9.57 -0.77
C VAL A 186 6.07 -10.45 -1.45
N ASP A 187 6.01 -10.40 -2.79
CA ASP A 187 5.06 -11.17 -3.62
C ASP A 187 5.13 -12.69 -3.39
N SER A 188 6.32 -13.24 -3.13
CA SER A 188 6.60 -14.67 -2.98
C SER A 188 6.20 -15.25 -1.62
N ASP A 189 6.08 -14.42 -0.58
CA ASP A 189 5.64 -14.85 0.74
C ASP A 189 4.12 -14.69 0.88
N ARG A 190 3.39 -15.66 0.31
CA ARG A 190 1.92 -15.61 0.26
C ARG A 190 1.28 -15.56 1.64
N LYS A 191 1.82 -16.26 2.64
CA LYS A 191 1.22 -16.28 3.99
C LYS A 191 1.32 -14.89 4.62
N HIS A 192 2.49 -14.28 4.53
CA HIS A 192 2.71 -12.93 5.06
C HIS A 192 1.97 -11.86 4.26
N LEU A 193 1.93 -11.95 2.93
CA LEU A 193 1.13 -11.05 2.09
C LEU A 193 -0.35 -11.09 2.50
N THR A 194 -0.93 -12.28 2.69
CA THR A 194 -2.33 -12.41 3.14
C THR A 194 -2.55 -11.80 4.53
N SER A 195 -1.62 -11.96 5.48
CA SER A 195 -1.76 -11.35 6.82
C SER A 195 -1.65 -9.82 6.78
N VAL A 196 -0.79 -9.27 5.92
CA VAL A 196 -0.71 -7.83 5.70
C VAL A 196 -1.97 -7.28 5.01
N LEU A 197 -2.52 -8.01 4.04
CA LEU A 197 -3.79 -7.64 3.40
C LEU A 197 -4.96 -7.62 4.40
N ARG A 198 -5.00 -8.58 5.33
CA ARG A 198 -5.96 -8.58 6.45
C ARG A 198 -5.83 -7.32 7.29
N ALA A 199 -4.63 -7.04 7.80
CA ALA A 199 -4.38 -5.87 8.63
C ALA A 199 -4.72 -4.56 7.90
N ALA A 200 -4.41 -4.46 6.60
CA ALA A 200 -4.76 -3.29 5.79
C ALA A 200 -6.27 -3.13 5.63
N ALA A 201 -7.00 -4.22 5.34
CA ALA A 201 -8.45 -4.21 5.21
C ALA A 201 -9.14 -3.79 6.52
N ASP A 202 -8.65 -4.29 7.66
CA ASP A 202 -9.20 -4.02 8.98
C ASP A 202 -8.86 -2.61 9.49
N HIS A 203 -7.90 -1.91 8.89
CA HIS A 203 -7.53 -0.56 9.28
C HIS A 203 -8.60 0.48 8.89
N PRO A 204 -9.05 1.39 9.77
CA PRO A 204 -9.91 2.50 9.38
C PRO A 204 -9.11 3.64 8.73
N GLY A 205 -9.43 3.98 7.48
CA GLY A 205 -8.72 5.03 6.73
C GLY A 205 -7.73 4.50 5.68
N THR A 206 -6.71 5.29 5.36
CA THR A 206 -5.78 4.95 4.26
C THR A 206 -4.73 3.95 4.72
N ALA A 207 -4.70 2.79 4.07
CA ALA A 207 -3.63 1.80 4.24
C ALA A 207 -2.76 1.76 2.99
N LEU A 208 -1.45 2.01 3.14
CA LEU A 208 -0.46 1.76 2.09
C LEU A 208 0.26 0.43 2.35
N VAL A 209 0.25 -0.46 1.37
CA VAL A 209 1.03 -1.69 1.36
C VAL A 209 2.01 -1.65 0.18
N GLU A 210 3.29 -1.51 0.49
CA GLU A 210 4.37 -1.73 -0.48
C GLU A 210 4.57 -3.24 -0.69
N ILE A 211 4.48 -3.68 -1.94
CA ILE A 211 4.68 -5.08 -2.31
C ILE A 211 5.87 -5.14 -3.25
N TYR A 212 6.97 -5.74 -2.78
CA TYR A 212 8.11 -6.05 -3.65
C TYR A 212 7.72 -7.13 -4.65
N GLN A 213 7.79 -6.77 -5.92
CA GLN A 213 7.24 -7.50 -7.05
C GLN A 213 8.31 -7.63 -8.13
N ASN A 214 8.60 -8.85 -8.59
CA ASN A 214 9.68 -9.04 -9.58
C ASN A 214 9.21 -8.80 -11.02
N CYS A 215 9.98 -8.01 -11.78
CA CYS A 215 9.75 -7.78 -13.21
C CYS A 215 10.78 -8.55 -14.06
N ASN A 216 10.48 -9.80 -14.39
CA ASN A 216 11.44 -10.74 -14.97
C ASN A 216 12.03 -10.32 -16.33
N ILE A 217 11.38 -9.41 -17.06
CA ILE A 217 11.83 -8.99 -18.41
C ILE A 217 12.75 -7.78 -18.37
N PHE A 218 12.61 -6.89 -17.39
CA PHE A 218 13.34 -5.62 -17.35
C PHE A 218 14.14 -5.38 -16.07
N ASN A 219 13.79 -6.04 -14.97
CA ASN A 219 14.46 -5.89 -13.69
C ASN A 219 14.40 -7.20 -12.89
N ASP A 220 14.89 -8.27 -13.49
CA ASP A 220 14.86 -9.60 -12.88
C ASP A 220 15.78 -9.68 -11.65
N GLY A 221 15.35 -10.44 -10.65
CA GLY A 221 16.11 -10.65 -9.41
C GLY A 221 16.23 -9.41 -8.52
N ALA A 222 15.49 -8.33 -8.78
CA ALA A 222 15.60 -7.06 -8.05
C ALA A 222 15.40 -7.18 -6.53
N PHE A 223 14.73 -8.25 -6.08
CA PHE A 223 14.48 -8.53 -4.67
C PHE A 223 14.88 -9.97 -4.28
N GLU A 224 15.76 -10.62 -5.05
CA GLU A 224 16.04 -12.07 -4.89
C GLU A 224 16.56 -12.41 -3.48
N VAL A 225 17.39 -11.53 -2.90
CA VAL A 225 17.92 -11.66 -1.53
C VAL A 225 16.80 -11.80 -0.48
N LEU A 226 15.61 -11.25 -0.75
CA LEU A 226 14.46 -11.31 0.15
C LEU A 226 13.55 -12.53 -0.09
N LYS A 227 13.80 -13.28 -1.18
CA LYS A 227 12.98 -14.41 -1.64
C LYS A 227 13.65 -15.74 -1.38
N ASP A 228 14.95 -15.82 -1.59
CA ASP A 228 15.74 -17.02 -1.34
C ASP A 228 15.70 -17.37 0.16
N LYS A 229 15.41 -18.63 0.49
CA LYS A 229 15.09 -19.02 1.88
C LYS A 229 16.27 -18.80 2.83
N ASP A 230 17.47 -19.06 2.36
CA ASP A 230 18.68 -18.99 3.19
C ASP A 230 19.12 -17.53 3.36
N GLN A 231 19.11 -16.75 2.27
CA GLN A 231 19.41 -15.32 2.34
C GLN A 231 18.34 -14.52 3.10
N ALA A 232 17.07 -14.86 2.94
CA ALA A 232 15.98 -14.14 3.59
C ALA A 232 16.03 -14.24 5.12
N GLN A 233 16.57 -15.33 5.69
CA GLN A 233 16.78 -15.42 7.14
C GLN A 233 17.70 -14.30 7.66
N GLU A 234 18.70 -13.95 6.87
CA GLU A 234 19.72 -12.96 7.21
C GLU A 234 19.39 -11.54 6.73
N ALA A 235 18.50 -11.41 5.76
CA ALA A 235 18.15 -10.13 5.13
C ALA A 235 16.81 -9.56 5.61
N VAL A 236 15.83 -10.39 5.95
CA VAL A 236 14.46 -9.97 6.25
C VAL A 236 14.24 -9.82 7.76
N ILE A 237 13.74 -8.66 8.17
CA ILE A 237 13.29 -8.40 9.54
C ILE A 237 11.76 -8.46 9.56
N ARG A 238 11.19 -9.51 10.16
CA ARG A 238 9.73 -9.64 10.29
C ARG A 238 9.24 -8.86 11.50
N LEU A 239 8.44 -7.84 11.26
CA LEU A 239 7.88 -7.00 12.30
C LEU A 239 6.56 -7.58 12.80
N GLU A 240 6.53 -7.95 14.08
CA GLU A 240 5.33 -8.41 14.78
C GLU A 240 5.07 -7.52 15.98
N HIS A 241 3.86 -6.92 16.07
CA HIS A 241 3.53 -6.00 17.15
C HIS A 241 3.63 -6.70 18.52
N GLY A 242 4.28 -6.03 19.47
CA GLY A 242 4.53 -6.53 20.81
C GLY A 242 5.67 -7.54 20.93
N GLN A 243 6.36 -7.89 19.82
CA GLN A 243 7.50 -8.80 19.84
C GLN A 243 8.84 -8.05 19.74
N PRO A 244 9.91 -8.56 20.38
CA PRO A 244 11.27 -8.09 20.13
C PRO A 244 11.64 -8.20 18.65
N ILE A 245 12.32 -7.19 18.12
CA ILE A 245 12.78 -7.17 16.73
C ILE A 245 14.08 -7.97 16.64
N VAL A 246 13.93 -9.27 16.42
CA VAL A 246 15.03 -10.24 16.23
C VAL A 246 14.89 -10.97 14.89
N PHE A 247 16.02 -11.34 14.29
CA PHE A 247 16.11 -12.03 12.99
C PHE A 247 17.49 -12.73 12.85
N GLY A 248 17.78 -13.29 11.68
CA GLY A 248 18.97 -14.12 11.46
C GLY A 248 18.79 -15.56 11.97
N ALA A 249 19.72 -16.43 11.63
CA ALA A 249 19.75 -17.81 12.12
C ALA A 249 19.58 -17.83 13.65
N GLU A 250 18.55 -18.53 14.12
CA GLU A 250 18.20 -18.69 15.55
C GLU A 250 18.03 -17.37 16.33
N GLY A 251 17.71 -16.25 15.66
CA GLY A 251 17.55 -14.94 16.31
C GLY A 251 18.87 -14.30 16.73
N SER A 252 19.97 -14.63 16.04
CA SER A 252 21.32 -14.12 16.31
C SER A 252 21.49 -12.61 16.12
N LYS A 253 20.55 -11.92 15.47
CA LYS A 253 20.58 -10.47 15.23
C LYS A 253 19.34 -9.80 15.80
N GLY A 254 19.49 -8.56 16.24
CA GLY A 254 18.41 -7.75 16.77
C GLY A 254 18.59 -6.27 16.49
N VAL A 255 17.52 -5.51 16.64
CA VAL A 255 17.51 -4.06 16.39
C VAL A 255 17.50 -3.31 17.71
N VAL A 256 18.45 -2.39 17.90
CA VAL A 256 18.55 -1.51 19.07
C VAL A 256 18.44 -0.05 18.65
N ARG A 257 18.08 0.82 19.60
CA ARG A 257 18.13 2.27 19.45
C ARG A 257 19.48 2.78 19.96
N ASP A 258 20.21 3.48 19.11
CA ASP A 258 21.42 4.18 19.51
C ASP A 258 21.06 5.35 20.44
N SER A 259 21.65 5.39 21.64
CA SER A 259 21.34 6.41 22.65
C SER A 259 21.96 7.79 22.37
N LEU A 260 22.97 7.85 21.49
CA LEU A 260 23.65 9.08 21.11
C LEU A 260 22.99 9.73 19.90
N THR A 261 22.67 8.94 18.86
CA THR A 261 22.11 9.46 17.61
C THR A 261 20.59 9.35 17.53
N GLY A 262 20.00 8.42 18.28
CA GLY A 262 18.60 8.07 18.15
C GLY A 262 18.29 7.23 16.91
N ASP A 263 19.28 6.74 16.17
CA ASP A 263 19.05 5.86 15.01
C ASP A 263 18.77 4.42 15.44
N LEU A 264 18.32 3.58 14.49
CA LEU A 264 18.28 2.13 14.68
C LEU A 264 19.55 1.49 14.13
N LYS A 265 20.06 0.50 14.86
CA LYS A 265 21.22 -0.30 14.46
C LYS A 265 20.92 -1.78 14.65
N VAL A 266 21.45 -2.59 13.75
CA VAL A 266 21.47 -4.04 13.89
C VAL A 266 22.69 -4.42 14.71
N VAL A 267 22.49 -5.29 15.71
CA VAL A 267 23.55 -5.84 16.55
C VAL A 267 23.41 -7.36 16.63
N ALA A 268 24.50 -8.05 16.93
CA ALA A 268 24.43 -9.44 17.36
C ALA A 268 23.74 -9.51 18.73
N VAL A 269 22.82 -10.44 18.91
CA VAL A 269 22.10 -10.64 20.19
C VAL A 269 23.00 -11.42 21.14
N THR A 270 23.18 -10.88 22.34
CA THR A 270 23.89 -11.53 23.45
C THR A 270 23.03 -11.43 24.72
N GLU A 271 23.31 -12.25 25.73
CA GLU A 271 22.57 -12.16 27.00
C GLU A 271 22.72 -10.78 27.67
N ASP A 272 23.86 -10.10 27.47
CA ASP A 272 24.12 -8.77 28.03
C ASP A 272 23.30 -7.65 27.35
N ASN A 273 22.97 -7.78 26.06
CA ASN A 273 22.28 -6.73 25.30
C ASN A 273 20.81 -7.05 24.98
N LYS A 274 20.33 -8.24 25.33
CA LYS A 274 18.97 -8.72 25.05
C LYS A 274 17.87 -7.78 25.55
N SER A 275 18.09 -7.13 26.68
CA SER A 275 17.16 -6.15 27.28
C SER A 275 17.07 -4.82 26.51
N GLN A 276 18.03 -4.56 25.61
CA GLN A 276 18.09 -3.34 24.79
C GLN A 276 17.43 -3.53 23.43
N ILE A 277 17.10 -4.78 23.06
CA ILE A 277 16.43 -5.09 21.79
C ILE A 277 15.06 -4.41 21.79
N LEU A 278 14.81 -3.65 20.73
CA LEU A 278 13.57 -2.90 20.57
C LEU A 278 12.40 -3.87 20.42
N VAL A 279 11.31 -3.61 21.14
CA VAL A 279 10.02 -4.26 20.91
C VAL A 279 9.25 -3.48 19.86
N HIS A 280 8.77 -4.15 18.81
CA HIS A 280 8.05 -3.48 17.74
C HIS A 280 6.66 -3.04 18.22
N ASP A 281 6.38 -1.74 18.11
CA ASP A 281 5.06 -1.19 18.37
C ASP A 281 4.51 -0.51 17.10
N ALA A 282 3.74 -1.27 16.31
CA ALA A 282 3.01 -0.74 15.16
C ALA A 282 1.98 0.35 15.54
N HIS A 283 1.51 0.37 16.79
CA HIS A 283 0.47 1.28 17.28
C HIS A 283 1.04 2.53 17.97
N ALA A 284 2.36 2.69 17.97
CA ALA A 284 3.04 3.85 18.54
C ALA A 284 2.50 5.16 17.92
N PRO A 285 1.98 6.11 18.72
CA PRO A 285 1.45 7.37 18.20
C PRO A 285 2.49 8.17 17.39
N SER A 286 3.73 8.21 17.91
CA SER A 286 4.84 8.87 17.23
C SER A 286 5.30 8.07 16.00
N PRO A 287 5.50 8.71 14.84
CA PRO A 287 6.01 8.04 13.63
C PRO A 287 7.52 7.75 13.69
N THR A 288 8.25 8.23 14.70
CA THR A 288 9.72 8.19 14.75
C THR A 288 10.29 6.79 14.57
N THR A 289 9.79 5.81 15.33
CA THR A 289 10.30 4.43 15.26
C THR A 289 9.98 3.79 13.91
N ALA A 290 8.75 3.96 13.41
CA ALA A 290 8.35 3.44 12.11
C ALA A 290 9.20 4.04 10.97
N PHE A 291 9.50 5.35 11.04
CA PHE A 291 10.35 6.03 10.05
C PHE A 291 11.79 5.56 10.11
N ALA A 292 12.32 5.29 11.32
CA ALA A 292 13.67 4.75 11.46
C ALA A 292 13.76 3.29 10.97
N LEU A 293 12.74 2.46 11.25
CA LEU A 293 12.63 1.10 10.72
C LEU A 293 12.60 1.12 9.19
N SER A 294 11.83 2.01 8.57
CA SER A 294 11.73 2.05 7.11
C SER A 294 13.06 2.34 6.41
N ARG A 295 14.04 2.91 7.11
CA ARG A 295 15.38 3.27 6.63
C ARG A 295 16.48 2.27 7.01
N LEU A 296 16.14 1.19 7.72
CA LEU A 296 17.13 0.22 8.20
C LEU A 296 17.70 -0.66 7.07
N ALA A 297 16.93 -0.84 6.00
CA ALA A 297 17.35 -1.60 4.83
C ALA A 297 18.57 -0.96 4.16
N ASP A 298 19.58 -1.77 3.89
CA ASP A 298 20.70 -1.36 3.05
C ASP A 298 20.23 -1.16 1.60
N ALA A 299 20.55 -0.03 1.00
CA ALA A 299 20.00 0.37 -0.29
C ALA A 299 20.50 -0.49 -1.45
N ASP A 300 21.72 -1.02 -1.34
CA ASP A 300 22.40 -1.76 -2.40
C ASP A 300 22.19 -3.27 -2.27
N THR A 301 22.22 -3.77 -1.03
CA THR A 301 22.18 -5.21 -0.73
C THR A 301 20.81 -5.71 -0.28
N LEU A 302 19.90 -4.80 0.12
CA LEU A 302 18.59 -5.11 0.73
C LEU A 302 18.67 -5.88 2.05
N HIS A 303 19.85 -6.07 2.65
CA HIS A 303 19.94 -6.62 3.99
C HIS A 303 19.25 -5.70 5.00
N HIS A 304 18.78 -6.31 6.09
CA HIS A 304 18.06 -5.62 7.17
C HIS A 304 16.75 -4.97 6.72
N THR A 305 16.07 -5.56 5.74
CA THR A 305 14.80 -5.06 5.21
C THR A 305 13.64 -5.42 6.13
N PRO A 306 12.95 -4.43 6.74
CA PRO A 306 11.79 -4.73 7.56
C PRO A 306 10.55 -4.96 6.70
N ILE A 307 9.83 -6.04 6.97
CA ILE A 307 8.53 -6.36 6.39
C ILE A 307 7.49 -6.54 7.50
N GLY A 308 6.21 -6.41 7.14
CA GLY A 308 5.09 -6.45 8.07
C GLY A 308 4.45 -5.07 8.18
N VAL A 309 3.64 -4.88 9.23
CA VAL A 309 3.00 -3.59 9.53
C VAL A 309 3.98 -2.72 10.30
N LEU A 310 4.48 -1.65 9.66
CA LEU A 310 5.39 -0.71 10.32
C LEU A 310 4.64 0.30 11.18
N ARG A 311 3.43 0.67 10.76
CA ARG A 311 2.56 1.64 11.43
C ARG A 311 1.10 1.26 11.20
N SER A 312 0.30 1.35 12.25
CA SER A 312 -1.15 1.22 12.26
C SER A 312 -1.68 2.02 13.44
N VAL A 313 -2.10 3.25 13.21
CA VAL A 313 -2.57 4.17 14.26
C VAL A 313 -3.93 4.71 13.90
N GLU A 314 -4.76 4.94 14.91
CA GLU A 314 -6.05 5.56 14.71
C GLU A 314 -5.89 7.05 14.40
N ARG A 315 -6.55 7.49 13.34
CA ARG A 315 -6.68 8.89 12.96
C ARG A 315 -8.10 9.12 12.44
N PRO A 316 -8.66 10.32 12.57
CA PRO A 316 -9.95 10.63 11.97
C PRO A 316 -9.97 10.30 10.48
N VAL A 317 -11.04 9.65 10.03
CA VAL A 317 -11.21 9.25 8.63
C VAL A 317 -11.95 10.36 7.88
N TYR A 318 -11.41 10.76 6.73
CA TYR A 318 -11.87 11.94 6.00
C TYR A 318 -13.33 11.81 5.55
N ASP A 319 -13.68 10.70 4.92
CA ASP A 319 -15.03 10.45 4.39
C ASP A 319 -16.09 10.31 5.50
N THR A 320 -15.73 9.76 6.68
CA THR A 320 -16.59 9.78 7.87
C THR A 320 -16.89 11.21 8.31
N LYS A 321 -15.86 12.03 8.52
CA LYS A 321 -16.01 13.43 8.94
C LYS A 321 -16.76 14.29 7.94
N MET A 322 -16.49 14.07 6.65
CA MET A 322 -17.19 14.76 5.57
C MET A 322 -18.69 14.42 5.60
N ALA A 323 -19.04 13.15 5.80
CA ALA A 323 -20.43 12.75 5.84
C ALA A 323 -21.15 13.24 7.11
N GLU A 324 -20.51 13.23 8.27
CA GLU A 324 -21.04 13.88 9.49
C GLU A 324 -21.34 15.36 9.26
N GLN A 325 -20.45 16.07 8.55
CA GLN A 325 -20.65 17.48 8.19
C GLN A 325 -21.83 17.67 7.22
N LEU A 326 -22.01 16.76 6.26
CA LEU A 326 -23.14 16.79 5.33
C LEU A 326 -24.46 16.50 6.03
N ASP A 327 -24.50 15.51 6.93
CA ASP A 327 -25.67 15.15 7.72
C ASP A 327 -26.11 16.34 8.60
N LEU A 328 -25.16 17.00 9.26
CA LEU A 328 -25.41 18.23 10.02
C LEU A 328 -25.96 19.37 9.15
N ALA A 329 -25.40 19.56 7.95
CA ALA A 329 -25.88 20.59 7.03
C ALA A 329 -27.33 20.32 6.58
N VAL A 330 -27.68 19.06 6.33
CA VAL A 330 -29.05 18.66 5.96
C VAL A 330 -30.02 18.86 7.14
N GLU A 331 -29.60 18.56 8.37
CA GLU A 331 -30.40 18.79 9.57
C GLU A 331 -30.69 20.29 9.76
N GLN A 332 -29.69 21.16 9.57
CA GLN A 332 -29.81 22.59 9.83
C GLN A 332 -30.45 23.39 8.68
N HIS A 333 -30.22 22.98 7.44
CA HIS A 333 -30.58 23.76 6.25
C HIS A 333 -31.54 23.03 5.30
N GLY A 334 -31.91 21.79 5.62
CA GLY A 334 -32.69 20.93 4.73
C GLY A 334 -31.84 20.31 3.62
N LYS A 335 -32.46 19.44 2.82
CA LYS A 335 -31.80 18.87 1.64
C LYS A 335 -31.61 19.95 0.58
N GLY A 336 -30.39 20.09 0.07
CA GLY A 336 -30.10 20.96 -1.07
C GLY A 336 -30.82 20.52 -2.35
N ASP A 337 -31.13 21.48 -3.21
CA ASP A 337 -31.70 21.25 -4.54
C ASP A 337 -30.65 21.56 -5.60
N LEU A 338 -30.19 20.52 -6.30
CA LEU A 338 -29.19 20.63 -7.37
C LEU A 338 -29.70 21.47 -8.55
N ALA A 339 -30.99 21.37 -8.90
CA ALA A 339 -31.56 22.13 -10.01
C ALA A 339 -31.58 23.62 -9.66
N ALA A 340 -31.98 23.97 -8.44
CA ALA A 340 -31.93 25.34 -7.94
C ALA A 340 -30.49 25.88 -7.87
N LEU A 341 -29.51 25.07 -7.46
CA LEU A 341 -28.10 25.45 -7.44
C LEU A 341 -27.57 25.76 -8.85
N LEU A 342 -27.83 24.87 -9.81
CA LEU A 342 -27.38 25.04 -11.20
C LEU A 342 -28.09 26.19 -11.92
N ALA A 343 -29.35 26.45 -11.59
CA ALA A 343 -30.14 27.57 -12.10
C ALA A 343 -29.92 28.88 -11.32
N GLY A 344 -29.01 28.87 -10.34
CA GLY A 344 -28.75 29.99 -9.46
C GLY A 344 -28.12 31.20 -10.16
N ASN A 345 -27.97 32.28 -9.40
CA ASN A 345 -27.48 33.56 -9.89
C ASN A 345 -25.94 33.60 -10.09
N ASP A 346 -25.22 32.58 -9.63
CA ASP A 346 -23.75 32.47 -9.73
C ASP A 346 -23.31 31.82 -11.06
N ASN A 347 -23.86 32.29 -12.18
CA ASN A 347 -23.42 31.88 -13.51
C ASN A 347 -22.57 32.97 -14.18
N TRP A 348 -21.64 32.54 -15.05
CA TRP A 348 -20.89 33.43 -15.93
C TRP A 348 -21.17 33.02 -17.37
N THR A 349 -21.50 33.99 -18.22
CA THR A 349 -21.65 33.77 -19.66
C THR A 349 -20.28 33.92 -20.34
N VAL A 350 -19.82 32.86 -21.02
CA VAL A 350 -18.65 32.95 -21.91
C VAL A 350 -19.08 33.64 -23.20
N VAL A 351 -18.66 34.89 -23.40
CA VAL A 351 -18.83 35.58 -24.69
C VAL A 351 -17.70 35.11 -25.60
N GLY A 352 -18.06 34.41 -26.68
CA GLY A 352 -17.12 33.88 -27.68
C GLY A 352 -16.70 34.91 -28.73
#